data_AF-A0A951RVF8-F1
#
_entry.id   AF-A0A951RVF8-F1
#
_cell.length_a   1.000
_cell.length_b   1.000
_cell.length_c   1.000
_cell.angle_alpha   90.00
_cell.angle_beta   90.00
_cell.angle_gamma   90.00
#
_symmetry.space_group_name_H-M   'P 1'
#
loop_
_entity.id
_entity.type
_entity.pdbx_description
1 polymer ?
#
loop_
_entity_poly.entity_id
_entity_poly.type
_entity_poly.pdbx_seq_one_letter_code
_entity_poly.pdbx_strand_id
1 'polypeptide(L)'
;MKSSYKILIVSLSLVYFHAVANGQDITDTRRKTESFARLQPADVRADVASFSFGGIAESAMANRLDKTQATIVSKDSLVISGDGVYAKVMLRPFEPAKHKLLFEEETNLIRIDRRTYYGNYGRVPKKEIASVLLIVDGDTLTVPPAAYNDLYNLNFTYLNNGIELSADAVYRSRDRKKVYLYLFNKSREGNYEVTWIFRDGKYVRRVLDYDFL
;
A
#
# COMPACT_ATOMS: atom_id res chain seq x y z
N MET A 1 30.36 -52.83 58.87
CA MET A 1 29.69 -53.15 57.59
C MET A 1 28.94 -51.91 57.11
N LYS A 2 29.41 -51.28 56.02
CA LYS A 2 28.78 -50.11 55.40
C LYS A 2 27.74 -50.58 54.38
N SER A 3 26.51 -50.08 54.46
CA SER A 3 25.51 -50.21 53.40
C SER A 3 25.32 -48.84 52.74
N SER A 4 25.64 -48.76 51.45
CA SER A 4 25.61 -47.55 50.63
C SER A 4 24.36 -47.56 49.76
N TYR A 5 23.49 -46.56 49.94
CA TYR A 5 22.39 -46.27 49.00
C TYR A 5 22.96 -45.63 47.74
N LYS A 6 22.66 -46.20 46.56
CA LYS A 6 22.94 -45.60 45.25
C LYS A 6 21.69 -44.82 44.81
N ILE A 7 21.84 -43.50 44.63
CA ILE A 7 20.82 -42.64 44.02
C ILE A 7 21.03 -42.69 42.50
N LEU A 8 19.98 -43.07 41.77
CA LEU A 8 19.92 -43.06 40.31
C LEU A 8 19.46 -41.68 39.84
N ILE A 9 20.32 -40.94 39.15
CA ILE A 9 19.95 -39.66 38.50
C ILE A 9 19.66 -39.98 37.03
N VAL A 10 18.41 -39.82 36.61
CA VAL A 10 18.00 -39.86 35.20
C VAL A 10 18.12 -38.45 34.65
N SER A 11 19.07 -38.23 33.74
CA SER A 11 19.25 -36.95 33.03
C SER A 11 18.24 -36.85 31.89
N LEU A 12 17.27 -35.94 32.01
CA LEU A 12 16.31 -35.60 30.97
C LEU A 12 16.96 -34.58 30.01
N SER A 13 17.49 -35.04 28.88
CA SER A 13 17.99 -34.15 27.83
C SER A 13 16.83 -33.61 26.98
N LEU A 14 16.51 -32.33 27.18
CA LEU A 14 15.61 -31.57 26.31
C LEU A 14 16.30 -31.34 24.95
N VAL A 15 15.78 -31.94 23.89
CA VAL A 15 16.20 -31.62 22.52
C VAL A 15 15.37 -30.42 22.06
N TYR A 16 15.99 -29.24 22.01
CA TYR A 16 15.41 -28.06 21.38
C TYR A 16 15.48 -28.25 19.86
N PHE A 17 14.34 -28.51 19.22
CA PHE A 17 14.21 -28.31 17.79
C PHE A 17 14.10 -26.81 17.53
N HIS A 18 15.18 -26.19 17.04
CA HIS A 18 15.06 -24.92 16.36
C HIS A 18 14.42 -25.18 14.99
N ALA A 19 13.15 -24.80 14.85
CA ALA A 19 12.55 -24.63 13.54
C ALA A 19 13.31 -23.50 12.84
N VAL A 20 14.18 -23.86 11.90
CA VAL A 20 14.75 -22.89 10.96
C VAL A 20 13.59 -22.48 10.06
N ALA A 21 13.08 -21.26 10.27
CA ALA A 21 12.20 -20.63 9.30
C ALA A 21 13.04 -20.36 8.04
N ASN A 22 12.88 -21.18 7.01
CA ASN A 22 13.38 -20.90 5.67
C ASN A 22 12.57 -19.73 5.08
N GLY A 23 12.82 -18.51 5.58
CA GLY A 23 12.53 -17.32 4.80
C GLY A 23 13.62 -17.22 3.76
N GLN A 24 13.35 -17.60 2.51
CA GLN A 24 14.23 -17.18 1.43
C GLN A 24 14.24 -15.66 1.41
N ASP A 25 15.43 -15.08 1.55
CA ASP A 25 15.66 -13.65 1.57
C ASP A 25 15.52 -13.17 0.11
N ILE A 26 14.28 -12.89 -0.32
CA ILE A 26 14.00 -12.36 -1.67
C ILE A 26 14.64 -10.98 -1.74
N THR A 27 15.41 -10.71 -2.80
CA THR A 27 15.99 -9.39 -2.99
C THR A 27 14.88 -8.35 -3.18
N ASP A 28 14.63 -7.51 -2.17
CA ASP A 28 13.67 -6.42 -2.29
C ASP A 28 14.23 -5.31 -3.17
N THR A 29 13.76 -5.26 -4.42
CA THR A 29 14.20 -4.23 -5.37
C THR A 29 13.39 -2.93 -5.25
N ARG A 30 12.33 -2.86 -4.44
CA ARG A 30 11.42 -1.71 -4.32
C ARG A 30 12.15 -0.47 -3.80
N ARG A 31 11.71 0.70 -4.24
CA ARG A 31 12.36 1.98 -3.91
C ARG A 31 11.62 2.70 -2.80
N LYS A 32 12.35 3.28 -1.84
CA LYS A 32 11.78 4.17 -0.81
C LYS A 32 11.84 5.65 -1.17
N THR A 33 12.26 6.00 -2.39
CA THR A 33 12.34 7.40 -2.85
C THR A 33 10.98 8.07 -2.96
N GLU A 34 9.92 7.28 -3.11
CA GLU A 34 8.55 7.77 -3.21
C GLU A 34 7.80 7.78 -1.86
N SER A 35 8.43 7.29 -0.78
CA SER A 35 7.83 7.20 0.56
C SER A 35 7.52 8.56 1.18
N PHE A 36 6.59 8.56 2.14
CA PHE A 36 6.33 9.71 2.99
C PHE A 36 7.62 10.20 3.65
N ALA A 37 8.50 9.30 4.13
CA ALA A 37 9.79 9.67 4.73
C ALA A 37 10.69 10.52 3.81
N ARG A 38 10.53 10.42 2.48
CA ARG A 38 11.27 11.21 1.48
C ARG A 38 10.43 12.34 0.86
N LEU A 39 9.22 12.58 1.36
CA LEU A 39 8.33 13.61 0.85
C LEU A 39 8.83 15.00 1.23
N GLN A 40 9.08 15.78 0.18
CA GLN A 40 9.30 17.21 0.16
C GLN A 40 8.35 17.79 -0.90
N PRO A 41 7.87 19.04 -0.81
CA PRO A 41 8.14 20.08 0.20
C PRO A 41 7.32 19.93 1.51
N ALA A 42 7.67 20.71 2.53
CA ALA A 42 7.09 20.63 3.88
C ALA A 42 5.57 20.87 3.93
N ASP A 43 5.02 21.75 3.09
CA ASP A 43 3.58 22.04 3.07
C ASP A 43 2.76 20.85 2.54
N VAL A 44 3.28 20.14 1.54
CA VAL A 44 2.67 18.92 1.01
C VAL A 44 2.83 17.76 2.00
N ARG A 45 3.98 17.69 2.68
CA ARG A 45 4.21 16.73 3.76
C ARG A 45 3.20 16.90 4.89
N ALA A 46 2.98 18.13 5.34
CA ALA A 46 2.00 18.43 6.39
C ALA A 46 0.56 18.08 5.98
N ASP A 47 0.21 18.19 4.69
CA ASP A 47 -1.09 17.74 4.19
C ASP A 47 -1.18 16.20 4.21
N VAL A 48 -0.20 15.50 3.65
CA VAL A 48 -0.20 14.01 3.58
C VAL A 48 -0.14 13.37 4.97
N ALA A 49 0.53 14.01 5.93
CA ALA A 49 0.56 13.58 7.33
C ALA A 49 -0.82 13.55 8.00
N SER A 50 -1.79 14.31 7.48
CA SER A 50 -3.13 14.40 8.08
C SER A 50 -3.98 13.16 7.85
N PHE A 51 -3.58 12.26 6.94
CA PHE A 51 -4.40 11.12 6.53
C PHE A 51 -3.64 9.83 6.22
N SER A 52 -2.35 9.89 5.90
CA SER A 52 -1.54 8.70 5.59
C SER A 52 -1.06 7.99 6.85
N PHE A 53 -0.89 6.66 6.76
CA PHE A 53 -0.25 5.89 7.82
C PHE A 53 1.23 6.23 7.94
N GLY A 54 1.93 6.43 6.81
CA GLY A 54 3.34 6.83 6.78
C GLY A 54 3.62 8.14 7.50
N GLY A 55 2.64 9.06 7.56
CA GLY A 55 2.75 10.34 8.24
C GLY A 55 2.07 10.44 9.60
N ILE A 56 1.58 9.32 10.16
CA ILE A 56 0.75 9.35 11.38
C ILE A 56 1.46 10.00 12.59
N ALA A 57 2.78 9.84 12.70
CA ALA A 57 3.58 10.47 13.76
C ALA A 57 3.61 12.01 13.69
N GLU A 58 3.37 12.56 12.49
CA GLU A 58 3.35 14.01 12.24
C GLU A 58 1.90 14.56 12.16
N SER A 59 0.89 13.68 12.27
CA SER A 59 -0.53 14.05 12.10
C SER A 59 -1.03 15.12 13.07
N ALA A 60 -0.47 15.19 14.29
CA ALA A 60 -0.83 16.19 15.30
C ALA A 60 -0.54 17.64 14.87
N MET A 61 0.44 17.83 13.97
CA MET A 61 0.84 19.12 13.41
C MET A 61 0.32 19.33 11.98
N ALA A 62 -0.47 18.39 11.47
CA ALA A 62 -0.90 18.37 10.08
C ALA A 62 -1.98 19.43 9.78
N ASN A 63 -2.07 19.79 8.50
CA ASN A 63 -3.10 20.71 8.04
C ASN A 63 -4.48 20.04 8.04
N ARG A 64 -5.53 20.84 8.24
CA ARG A 64 -6.91 20.38 8.06
C ARG A 64 -7.28 20.45 6.58
N LEU A 65 -7.74 19.33 6.04
CA LEU A 65 -8.16 19.18 4.64
C LEU A 65 -9.65 18.88 4.54
N ASP A 66 -10.27 19.29 3.43
CA ASP A 66 -11.63 18.88 3.08
C ASP A 66 -11.56 17.43 2.58
N LYS A 67 -12.33 16.52 3.20
CA LYS A 67 -12.34 15.08 2.86
C LYS A 67 -13.65 14.70 2.17
N THR A 68 -13.54 14.10 0.98
CA THR A 68 -14.64 13.40 0.32
C THR A 68 -14.40 11.90 0.45
N GLN A 69 -15.31 11.20 1.12
CA GLN A 69 -15.19 9.77 1.38
C GLN A 69 -15.72 8.93 0.20
N ALA A 70 -15.24 7.68 0.12
CA ALA A 70 -15.80 6.68 -0.78
C ALA A 70 -17.31 6.53 -0.57
N THR A 71 -18.07 6.53 -1.68
CA THR A 71 -19.53 6.38 -1.70
C THR A 71 -19.95 5.00 -2.19
N ILE A 72 -19.21 4.42 -3.14
CA ILE A 72 -19.45 3.07 -3.63
C ILE A 72 -18.13 2.33 -3.60
N VAL A 73 -18.11 1.19 -2.92
CA VAL A 73 -16.97 0.30 -2.90
C VAL A 73 -17.43 -1.10 -3.25
N SER A 74 -16.77 -1.71 -4.22
CA SER A 74 -16.95 -3.09 -4.61
C SER A 74 -15.59 -3.75 -4.79
N LYS A 75 -15.59 -5.06 -5.03
CA LYS A 75 -14.38 -5.86 -5.22
C LYS A 75 -13.44 -5.30 -6.30
N ASP A 76 -13.98 -4.70 -7.35
CA ASP A 76 -13.21 -4.28 -8.54
C ASP A 76 -13.45 -2.80 -8.93
N SER A 77 -14.20 -2.05 -8.12
CA SER A 77 -14.47 -0.63 -8.38
C SER A 77 -14.58 0.17 -7.08
N LEU A 78 -14.00 1.36 -7.12
CA LEU A 78 -14.17 2.40 -6.11
C LEU A 78 -14.77 3.64 -6.78
N VAL A 79 -15.75 4.26 -6.12
CA VAL A 79 -16.27 5.59 -6.47
C VAL A 79 -16.24 6.48 -5.23
N ILE A 80 -15.67 7.67 -5.38
CA ILE A 80 -15.69 8.76 -4.42
C ILE A 80 -16.44 9.91 -5.09
N SER A 81 -17.52 10.40 -4.50
CA SER A 81 -18.33 11.46 -5.10
C SER A 81 -18.90 12.38 -4.04
N GLY A 82 -18.82 13.69 -4.26
CA GLY A 82 -19.34 14.70 -3.35
C GLY A 82 -18.54 16.00 -3.40
N ASP A 83 -19.18 17.12 -3.05
CA ASP A 83 -18.54 18.44 -2.94
C ASP A 83 -17.72 18.87 -4.18
N GLY A 84 -18.18 18.54 -5.39
CA GLY A 84 -17.47 18.84 -6.64
C GLY A 84 -16.36 17.85 -7.00
N VAL A 85 -16.17 16.79 -6.22
CA VAL A 85 -15.24 15.69 -6.52
C VAL A 85 -15.99 14.51 -7.13
N TYR A 86 -15.41 13.92 -8.16
CA TYR A 86 -15.74 12.58 -8.66
C TYR A 86 -14.45 11.82 -8.95
N ALA A 87 -14.20 10.73 -8.23
CA ALA A 87 -13.11 9.80 -8.52
C ALA A 87 -13.67 8.41 -8.76
N LYS A 88 -13.12 7.72 -9.77
CA LYS A 88 -13.41 6.32 -10.06
C LYS A 88 -12.13 5.56 -10.33
N VAL A 89 -11.92 4.47 -9.58
CA VAL A 89 -10.80 3.56 -9.78
C VAL A 89 -11.38 2.19 -10.13
N MET A 90 -10.92 1.62 -11.23
CA MET A 90 -11.35 0.30 -11.68
C MET A 90 -10.18 -0.66 -11.69
N LEU A 91 -10.43 -1.89 -11.23
CA LEU A 91 -9.49 -2.99 -11.31
C LEU A 91 -9.91 -3.94 -12.44
N ARG A 92 -8.94 -4.68 -12.96
CA ARG A 92 -9.17 -5.80 -13.88
C ARG A 92 -8.23 -6.96 -13.55
N PRO A 93 -8.53 -8.19 -14.02
CA PRO A 93 -7.61 -9.30 -13.92
C PRO A 93 -6.25 -8.96 -14.51
N PHE A 94 -5.18 -9.34 -13.82
CA PHE A 94 -3.83 -9.26 -14.36
C PHE A 94 -3.63 -10.36 -15.40
N GLU A 95 -3.05 -10.03 -16.56
CA GLU A 95 -2.83 -10.97 -17.67
C GLU A 95 -1.33 -11.20 -17.87
N PRO A 96 -0.71 -12.21 -17.23
CA PRO A 96 0.75 -12.41 -17.24
C PRO A 96 1.38 -12.40 -18.63
N ALA A 97 0.68 -12.93 -19.64
CA ALA A 97 1.14 -12.98 -21.03
C ALA A 97 1.37 -11.60 -21.68
N LYS A 98 0.78 -10.53 -21.13
CA LYS A 98 0.94 -9.15 -21.61
C LYS A 98 2.14 -8.43 -20.99
N HIS A 99 2.83 -9.05 -20.03
CA HIS A 99 3.89 -8.42 -19.26
C HIS A 99 5.22 -9.16 -19.36
N LYS A 100 6.30 -8.43 -19.14
CA LYS A 100 7.64 -9.01 -18.97
C LYS A 100 7.89 -9.28 -17.48
N LEU A 101 7.76 -10.54 -17.09
CA LEU A 101 8.00 -11.00 -15.72
C LEU A 101 9.47 -11.38 -15.56
N LEU A 102 10.11 -10.89 -14.49
CA LEU A 102 11.46 -11.27 -14.10
C LEU A 102 11.42 -11.91 -12.72
N PHE A 103 11.85 -13.15 -12.65
CA PHE A 103 11.94 -13.93 -11.43
C PHE A 103 13.39 -14.00 -10.94
N GLU A 104 13.56 -13.95 -9.63
CA GLU A 104 14.74 -14.44 -8.92
C GLU A 104 14.44 -15.90 -8.54
N GLU A 105 15.39 -16.79 -8.82
CA GLU A 105 15.12 -18.24 -8.82
C GLU A 105 13.90 -18.58 -9.73
N GLU A 106 13.32 -19.78 -9.59
CA GLU A 106 12.19 -20.20 -10.43
C GLU A 106 10.83 -19.65 -9.94
N THR A 107 10.77 -19.03 -8.76
CA THR A 107 9.50 -18.78 -8.06
C THR A 107 9.30 -17.34 -7.59
N ASN A 108 10.35 -16.55 -7.36
CA ASN A 108 10.22 -15.25 -6.70
C ASN A 108 10.15 -14.12 -7.73
N LEU A 109 8.94 -13.61 -7.99
CA LEU A 109 8.77 -12.49 -8.93
C LEU A 109 9.38 -11.21 -8.35
N ILE A 110 10.39 -10.65 -9.00
CA ILE A 110 11.10 -9.44 -8.53
C ILE A 110 10.78 -8.19 -9.34
N ARG A 111 10.41 -8.33 -10.63
CA ARG A 111 10.03 -7.20 -11.50
C ARG A 111 8.94 -7.56 -12.50
N ILE A 112 8.16 -6.53 -12.85
CA ILE A 112 7.17 -6.56 -13.93
C ILE A 112 7.48 -5.39 -14.85
N ASP A 113 7.59 -5.64 -16.15
CA ASP A 113 7.91 -4.63 -17.18
C ASP A 113 9.17 -3.81 -16.90
N ARG A 114 10.19 -4.49 -16.35
CA ARG A 114 11.49 -3.92 -15.92
C ARG A 114 11.38 -2.94 -14.74
N ARG A 115 10.26 -2.95 -14.02
CA ARG A 115 10.01 -2.11 -12.84
C ARG A 115 9.81 -2.96 -11.60
N THR A 116 10.12 -2.37 -10.45
CA THR A 116 9.67 -2.85 -9.14
C THR A 116 8.15 -2.75 -9.08
N TYR A 117 7.50 -3.58 -8.26
CA TYR A 117 6.05 -3.57 -8.14
C TYR A 117 5.58 -3.72 -6.70
N TYR A 118 4.30 -3.45 -6.45
CA TYR A 118 3.69 -3.41 -5.13
C TYR A 118 2.38 -4.21 -5.09
N GLY A 119 1.99 -4.65 -3.89
CA GLY A 119 0.80 -5.45 -3.66
C GLY A 119 1.03 -6.94 -3.93
N ASN A 120 1.73 -7.61 -3.01
CA ASN A 120 2.18 -9.01 -3.06
C ASN A 120 3.54 -9.23 -3.75
N TYR A 121 4.60 -8.62 -3.20
CA TYR A 121 5.97 -8.78 -3.70
C TYR A 121 6.43 -10.24 -3.63
N GLY A 122 7.16 -10.71 -4.65
CA GLY A 122 7.56 -12.11 -4.80
C GLY A 122 6.56 -13.00 -5.54
N ARG A 123 5.32 -12.56 -5.79
CA ARG A 123 4.28 -13.35 -6.47
C ARG A 123 3.66 -12.68 -7.69
N VAL A 124 3.23 -13.47 -8.66
CA VAL A 124 2.45 -13.00 -9.82
C VAL A 124 1.14 -12.38 -9.35
N PRO A 125 0.83 -11.13 -9.74
CA PRO A 125 -0.42 -10.49 -9.38
C PRO A 125 -1.67 -11.18 -9.93
N LYS A 126 -2.80 -10.93 -9.27
CA LYS A 126 -4.13 -11.37 -9.71
C LYS A 126 -4.94 -10.24 -10.33
N LYS A 127 -4.70 -9.00 -9.90
CA LYS A 127 -5.38 -7.81 -10.41
C LYS A 127 -4.42 -6.66 -10.62
N GLU A 128 -4.78 -5.80 -11.56
CA GLU A 128 -4.13 -4.53 -11.84
C GLU A 128 -5.17 -3.40 -11.94
N ILE A 129 -4.70 -2.16 -11.82
CA ILE A 129 -5.53 -0.98 -12.04
C ILE A 129 -5.80 -0.83 -13.54
N ALA A 130 -7.06 -0.92 -13.93
CA ALA A 130 -7.52 -0.71 -15.29
C ALA A 130 -7.58 0.78 -15.65
N SER A 131 -8.08 1.60 -14.72
CA SER A 131 -8.21 3.04 -14.92
C SER A 131 -8.31 3.80 -13.60
N VAL A 132 -7.86 5.06 -13.65
CA VAL A 132 -8.06 6.07 -12.61
C VAL A 132 -8.65 7.31 -13.28
N LEU A 133 -9.87 7.67 -12.91
CA LEU A 133 -10.52 8.91 -13.30
C LEU A 133 -10.67 9.79 -12.07
N LEU A 134 -10.22 11.03 -12.15
CA LEU A 134 -10.41 12.04 -11.12
C LEU A 134 -10.89 13.33 -11.78
N ILE A 135 -12.03 13.82 -11.34
CA ILE A 135 -12.65 15.08 -11.77
C ILE A 135 -12.87 15.92 -10.51
N VAL A 136 -12.42 17.17 -10.54
CA VAL A 136 -12.60 18.13 -9.44
C VAL A 136 -13.10 19.44 -10.02
N ASP A 137 -14.24 19.89 -9.52
CA ASP A 137 -14.89 21.15 -9.91
C ASP A 137 -15.09 21.31 -11.43
N GLY A 138 -15.30 20.17 -12.12
CA GLY A 138 -15.50 20.08 -13.57
C GLY A 138 -14.23 19.75 -14.37
N ASP A 139 -13.04 19.91 -13.78
CA ASP A 139 -11.78 19.65 -14.45
C ASP A 139 -11.28 18.22 -14.25
N THR A 140 -10.81 17.59 -15.33
CA THR A 140 -10.20 16.25 -15.25
C THR A 140 -8.74 16.35 -14.83
N LEU A 141 -8.41 15.74 -13.69
CA LEU A 141 -7.05 15.61 -13.16
C LEU A 141 -6.45 14.27 -13.59
N THR A 142 -5.59 14.28 -14.61
CA THR A 142 -5.01 13.05 -15.18
C THR A 142 -3.91 12.47 -14.28
N VAL A 143 -4.11 11.23 -13.79
CA VAL A 143 -3.03 10.41 -13.22
C VAL A 143 -2.29 9.71 -14.36
N PRO A 144 -0.98 9.94 -14.55
CA PRO A 144 -0.22 9.24 -15.59
C PRO A 144 -0.19 7.72 -15.34
N PRO A 145 -0.34 6.85 -16.36
CA PRO A 145 -0.25 5.40 -16.19
C PRO A 145 1.01 4.92 -15.47
N ALA A 146 2.15 5.59 -15.71
CA ALA A 146 3.41 5.28 -15.05
C ALA A 146 3.37 5.44 -13.51
N ALA A 147 2.37 6.14 -12.95
CA ALA A 147 2.19 6.35 -11.52
C ALA A 147 1.35 5.26 -10.82
N TYR A 148 0.75 4.34 -11.59
CA TYR A 148 -0.10 3.28 -11.01
C TYR A 148 0.07 1.90 -11.65
N ASN A 149 0.70 1.78 -12.83
CA ASN A 149 0.88 0.50 -13.53
C ASN A 149 1.77 -0.51 -12.80
N ASP A 150 2.44 -0.12 -11.72
CA ASP A 150 3.24 -1.00 -10.84
C ASP A 150 2.53 -1.32 -9.51
N LEU A 151 1.28 -0.85 -9.33
CA LEU A 151 0.45 -1.12 -8.17
C LEU A 151 -0.55 -2.21 -8.51
N TYR A 152 -0.46 -3.32 -7.78
CA TYR A 152 -1.25 -4.51 -8.05
C TYR A 152 -2.05 -4.94 -6.83
N ASN A 153 -3.01 -5.84 -7.06
CA ASN A 153 -3.82 -6.47 -6.02
C ASN A 153 -4.45 -5.50 -5.02
N LEU A 154 -4.79 -4.29 -5.49
CA LEU A 154 -5.42 -3.28 -4.66
C LEU A 154 -6.75 -3.80 -4.10
N ASN A 155 -6.97 -3.58 -2.82
CA ASN A 155 -8.20 -3.88 -2.13
C ASN A 155 -8.75 -2.58 -1.53
N PHE A 156 -9.94 -2.17 -1.97
CA PHE A 156 -10.56 -0.90 -1.56
C PHE A 156 -11.22 -0.96 -0.17
N THR A 157 -11.34 -2.17 0.40
CA THR A 157 -11.94 -2.38 1.71
C THR A 157 -11.05 -3.19 2.63
N TYR A 158 -11.30 -3.06 3.93
CA TYR A 158 -10.73 -3.90 4.95
C TYR A 158 -11.74 -4.15 6.07
N LEU A 159 -11.55 -5.27 6.77
CA LEU A 159 -12.35 -5.60 7.94
C LEU A 159 -11.75 -4.93 9.19
N ASN A 160 -12.60 -4.27 9.95
CA ASN A 160 -12.33 -3.80 11.30
C ASN A 160 -13.45 -4.27 12.22
N ASN A 161 -13.15 -5.17 13.16
CA ASN A 161 -14.14 -5.79 14.05
C ASN A 161 -15.36 -6.38 13.31
N GLY A 162 -15.13 -7.01 12.15
CA GLY A 162 -16.18 -7.60 11.31
C GLY A 162 -16.94 -6.61 10.42
N ILE A 163 -16.64 -5.32 10.51
CA ILE A 163 -17.24 -4.28 9.66
C ILE A 163 -16.30 -4.02 8.49
N GLU A 164 -16.84 -4.08 7.27
CA GLU A 164 -16.13 -3.69 6.06
C GLU A 164 -16.07 -2.16 5.95
N LEU A 165 -14.86 -1.62 5.93
CA LEU A 165 -14.57 -0.18 5.87
C LEU A 165 -13.67 0.12 4.68
N SER A 166 -13.67 1.38 4.23
CA SER A 166 -12.66 1.91 3.31
C SER A 166 -11.98 3.12 3.94
N ALA A 167 -10.67 3.22 3.74
CA ALA A 167 -9.91 4.42 4.07
C ALA A 167 -9.74 5.34 2.85
N ASP A 168 -10.19 4.91 1.67
CA ASP A 168 -9.98 5.60 0.41
C ASP A 168 -10.78 6.90 0.37
N ALA A 169 -10.12 7.97 -0.05
CA ALA A 169 -10.70 9.29 -0.04
C ALA A 169 -9.98 10.24 -0.99
N VAL A 170 -10.68 11.32 -1.34
CA VAL A 170 -10.07 12.50 -1.93
C VAL A 170 -9.97 13.58 -0.87
N TYR A 171 -8.81 14.20 -0.76
CA TYR A 171 -8.57 15.34 0.12
C TYR A 171 -8.26 16.59 -0.71
N ARG A 172 -8.72 17.74 -0.24
CA ARG A 172 -8.39 19.05 -0.83
C ARG A 172 -7.82 19.98 0.21
N SER A 173 -6.78 20.72 -0.16
CA SER A 173 -6.28 21.83 0.66
C SER A 173 -7.32 22.95 0.73
N ARG A 174 -7.28 23.72 1.82
CA ARG A 174 -8.22 24.83 2.05
C ARG A 174 -8.17 25.91 0.98
N ASP A 175 -6.99 26.16 0.42
CA ASP A 175 -6.78 27.10 -0.68
C ASP A 175 -7.20 26.54 -2.05
N ARG A 176 -7.71 25.30 -2.09
CA ARG A 176 -8.15 24.55 -3.29
C ARG A 176 -7.07 24.36 -4.36
N LYS A 177 -5.80 24.63 -4.03
CA LYS A 177 -4.69 24.45 -4.96
C LYS A 177 -4.16 23.02 -5.01
N LYS A 178 -4.38 22.22 -3.97
CA LYS A 178 -3.85 20.85 -3.86
C LYS A 178 -4.97 19.85 -3.71
N VAL A 179 -4.88 18.77 -4.48
CA VAL A 179 -5.80 17.63 -4.44
C VAL A 179 -4.99 16.36 -4.22
N TYR A 180 -5.52 15.47 -3.39
CA TYR A 180 -4.91 14.20 -3.04
C TYR A 180 -5.92 13.09 -3.27
N LEU A 181 -5.59 12.13 -4.14
CA LEU A 181 -6.33 10.87 -4.20
C LEU A 181 -5.54 9.83 -3.41
N TYR A 182 -6.08 9.43 -2.26
CA TYR A 182 -5.48 8.49 -1.33
C TYR A 182 -6.20 7.15 -1.39
N LEU A 183 -5.45 6.08 -1.64
CA LEU A 183 -5.94 4.70 -1.61
C LEU A 183 -5.08 3.87 -0.65
N PHE A 184 -5.74 3.02 0.14
CA PHE A 184 -5.09 2.13 1.09
C PHE A 184 -5.38 0.66 0.76
N ASN A 185 -4.31 -0.10 0.49
CA ASN A 185 -4.38 -1.54 0.34
C ASN A 185 -4.04 -2.23 1.66
N LYS A 186 -5.04 -2.88 2.27
CA LYS A 186 -4.82 -3.85 3.36
C LYS A 186 -4.99 -5.27 2.83
N SER A 187 -3.93 -6.06 2.93
CA SER A 187 -3.90 -7.44 2.46
C SER A 187 -2.95 -8.28 3.31
N ARG A 188 -3.23 -9.58 3.44
CA ARG A 188 -2.36 -10.52 4.18
C ARG A 188 -0.99 -10.66 3.54
N GLU A 189 -0.90 -10.36 2.25
CA GLU A 189 0.26 -10.54 1.40
C GLU A 189 1.13 -9.27 1.28
N GLY A 190 0.72 -8.17 1.91
CA GLY A 190 1.48 -6.94 1.98
C GLY A 190 0.60 -5.70 1.89
N ASN A 191 0.72 -4.85 2.89
CA ASN A 191 0.04 -3.56 2.92
C ASN A 191 0.83 -2.54 2.10
N TYR A 192 0.10 -1.65 1.42
CA TYR A 192 0.67 -0.43 0.87
C TYR A 192 -0.38 0.68 0.87
N GLU A 193 0.06 1.92 0.82
CA GLU A 193 -0.80 3.07 0.60
C GLU A 193 -0.22 3.92 -0.54
N VAL A 194 -1.09 4.51 -1.33
CA VAL A 194 -0.69 5.44 -2.39
C VAL A 194 -1.48 6.73 -2.27
N THR A 195 -0.78 7.85 -2.40
CA THR A 195 -1.39 9.17 -2.58
C THR A 195 -0.91 9.76 -3.90
N TRP A 196 -1.80 9.99 -4.87
CA TRP A 196 -1.46 10.83 -6.02
C TRP A 196 -1.74 12.30 -5.71
N ILE A 197 -0.73 13.14 -5.91
CA ILE A 197 -0.75 14.56 -5.53
C ILE A 197 -0.88 15.41 -6.79
N PHE A 198 -1.82 16.33 -6.74
CA PHE A 198 -2.03 17.35 -7.74
C PHE A 198 -1.85 18.74 -7.14
N ARG A 199 -1.28 19.66 -7.91
CA ARG A 199 -1.18 21.08 -7.58
C ARG A 199 -1.58 21.91 -8.79
N ASP A 200 -2.47 22.87 -8.59
CA ASP A 200 -2.98 23.78 -9.63
C ASP A 200 -3.43 23.02 -10.89
N GLY A 201 -4.21 21.95 -10.69
CA GLY A 201 -4.75 21.11 -11.76
C GLY A 201 -3.78 20.10 -12.39
N LYS A 202 -2.51 20.06 -11.96
CA LYS A 202 -1.47 19.21 -12.58
C LYS A 202 -0.98 18.13 -11.63
N TYR A 203 -0.75 16.94 -12.17
CA TYR A 203 -0.09 15.86 -11.44
C TYR A 203 1.34 16.25 -11.08
N VAL A 204 1.71 16.11 -9.82
CA VAL A 204 3.04 16.44 -9.30
C VAL A 204 3.86 15.18 -9.09
N ARG A 205 3.35 14.27 -8.26
CA ARG A 205 4.00 13.00 -7.89
C ARG A 205 3.02 12.09 -7.15
N ARG A 206 3.46 10.90 -6.81
CA ARG A 206 2.83 10.06 -5.80
C ARG A 206 3.65 9.99 -4.51
N VAL A 207 2.98 9.62 -3.43
CA VAL A 207 3.57 9.11 -2.20
C VAL A 207 3.18 7.66 -2.10
N LEU A 208 4.17 6.78 -1.85
CA LEU A 208 3.96 5.34 -1.80
C LEU A 208 4.76 4.76 -0.64
N ASP A 209 4.03 4.24 0.33
CA ASP A 209 4.57 3.54 1.49
C ASP A 209 4.08 2.09 1.46
N TYR A 210 4.88 1.18 1.99
CA TYR A 210 4.64 -0.26 1.98
C TYR A 210 5.35 -0.91 3.18
N ASP A 211 4.98 -2.16 3.49
CA ASP A 211 5.51 -2.95 4.62
C ASP A 211 5.34 -2.25 5.98
N PHE A 212 4.16 -1.64 6.19
CA PHE A 212 3.74 -1.07 7.46
C PHE A 212 2.48 -1.79 7.97
N LEU A 213 2.22 -1.66 9.28
CA LEU A 213 1.20 -2.35 10.09
C LEU A 213 1.51 -3.82 10.38
#